data_AF-A0A9D9CFY0-F1
#
_entry.id   AF-A0A9D9CFY0-F1
#
_cell.length_a   1.000
_cell.length_b   1.000
_cell.length_c   1.000
_cell.angle_alpha   90.00
_cell.angle_beta   90.00
_cell.angle_gamma   90.00
#
_symmetry.space_group_name_H-M   'P 1'
#
loop_
_entity.id
_entity.type
_entity.pdbx_description
1 polymer ?
#
loop_
_entity_poly.entity_id
_entity_poly.type
_entity_poly.pdbx_seq_one_letter_code
_entity_poly.pdbx_strand_id
1 'polypeptide(L)'
;MSKAEFQFNPTEDQTFELEGRGCYNFVSHKERVDRFVAEGRYAEACEARYEAFQIAVDILPEDEAMPLKWEHANSRAMISIIYGSAVDHFRIGDLEMAMAQLEMLLDCDPEDHFEAINLLALCYVAMEEWEAFDDIVIDLTDKSAEAVVARLWASYQRNGDLDKALMSLLKSRHKAYYAEITATEHPEDEAFKRDITSDKPSQGAEAREWWLLTEPLWSEFPEFIKAL
;
A
#
# COMPACT_ATOMS: atom_id res chain seq x y z
N MET A 1 -14.68 37.10 -7.30
CA MET A 1 -14.87 35.67 -7.00
C MET A 1 -13.54 35.01 -7.25
N SER A 2 -12.82 34.62 -6.19
CA SER A 2 -11.63 33.76 -6.36
C SER A 2 -12.12 32.51 -7.08
N LYS A 3 -11.52 32.17 -8.23
CA LYS A 3 -11.77 30.84 -8.81
C LYS A 3 -11.26 29.84 -7.77
N ALA A 4 -12.04 28.81 -7.46
CA ALA A 4 -11.53 27.70 -6.66
C ALA A 4 -10.24 27.21 -7.33
N GLU A 5 -9.16 27.09 -6.55
CA GLU A 5 -7.86 26.64 -7.07
C GLU A 5 -7.84 25.12 -7.33
N PHE A 6 -8.90 24.42 -6.91
CA PHE A 6 -9.22 23.04 -7.22
C PHE A 6 -10.73 22.82 -7.39
N GLN A 7 -11.11 21.69 -8.00
CA GLN A 7 -12.49 21.24 -8.15
C GLN A 7 -12.54 19.71 -8.32
N PHE A 8 -13.49 19.04 -7.67
CA PHE A 8 -13.88 17.67 -7.99
C PHE A 8 -15.00 17.70 -9.03
N ASN A 9 -14.71 17.22 -10.23
CA ASN A 9 -15.66 17.17 -11.34
C ASN A 9 -16.30 15.78 -11.39
N PRO A 10 -17.62 15.64 -11.23
CA PRO A 10 -18.28 14.34 -11.30
C PRO A 10 -18.22 13.77 -12.73
N THR A 11 -18.06 12.46 -12.82
CA THR A 11 -18.07 11.68 -14.07
C THR A 11 -19.39 10.94 -14.26
N GLU A 12 -19.54 10.24 -15.39
CA GLU A 12 -20.72 9.39 -15.67
C GLU A 12 -20.76 8.12 -14.81
N ASP A 13 -19.62 7.64 -14.32
CA ASP A 13 -19.47 6.40 -13.54
C ASP A 13 -19.50 6.63 -12.01
N GLN A 14 -20.02 7.77 -11.56
CA GLN A 14 -20.11 8.14 -10.14
C GLN A 14 -18.73 8.23 -9.45
N THR A 15 -17.70 8.63 -10.21
CA THR A 15 -16.38 8.99 -9.69
C THR A 15 -16.13 10.49 -9.90
N PHE A 16 -14.95 10.97 -9.48
CA PHE A 16 -14.56 12.37 -9.57
C PHE A 16 -13.18 12.57 -10.19
N GLU A 17 -13.08 13.56 -11.08
CA GLU A 17 -11.81 14.07 -11.60
C GLU A 17 -11.36 15.27 -10.76
N LEU A 18 -10.18 15.18 -10.13
CA LEU A 18 -9.60 16.26 -9.33
C LEU A 18 -8.85 17.25 -10.22
N GLU A 19 -9.50 18.33 -10.64
CA GLU A 19 -8.78 19.47 -11.23
C GLU A 19 -8.12 20.32 -10.14
N GLY A 20 -6.87 20.74 -10.34
CA GLY A 20 -6.14 21.53 -9.35
C GLY A 20 -4.98 22.31 -9.94
N ARG A 21 -4.64 23.44 -9.32
CA ARG A 21 -3.48 24.28 -9.66
C ARG A 21 -2.70 24.64 -8.40
N GLY A 22 -1.47 25.10 -8.56
CA GLY A 22 -0.63 25.50 -7.43
C GLY A 22 -0.37 24.29 -6.51
N CYS A 23 -0.69 24.42 -5.23
CA CYS A 23 -0.54 23.34 -4.26
C CYS A 23 -1.49 22.14 -4.50
N TYR A 24 -2.56 22.31 -5.27
CA TYR A 24 -3.52 21.23 -5.61
C TYR A 24 -3.14 20.46 -6.89
N ASN A 25 -1.97 20.76 -7.48
CA ASN A 25 -1.41 19.98 -8.59
C ASN A 25 -0.56 18.82 -8.04
N PHE A 26 -1.23 17.71 -7.72
CA PHE A 26 -0.61 16.48 -7.25
C PHE A 26 0.34 15.85 -8.27
N VAL A 27 0.17 16.10 -9.57
CA VAL A 27 1.16 15.67 -10.57
C VAL A 27 2.53 16.31 -10.27
N SER A 28 2.56 17.61 -9.98
CA SER A 28 3.82 18.30 -9.64
C SER A 28 4.41 17.84 -8.30
N HIS A 29 3.58 17.50 -7.31
CA HIS A 29 4.05 16.89 -6.07
C HIS A 29 4.67 15.51 -6.34
N LYS A 30 4.01 14.68 -7.13
CA LYS A 30 4.52 13.37 -7.53
C LYS A 30 5.83 13.48 -8.29
N GLU A 31 5.95 14.39 -9.26
CA GLU A 31 7.21 14.64 -9.99
C GLU A 31 8.36 15.09 -9.05
N ARG A 32 8.06 15.85 -7.99
CA ARG A 32 9.03 16.24 -6.97
C ARG A 32 9.49 15.04 -6.15
N VAL A 33 8.55 14.20 -5.70
CA VAL A 33 8.83 12.95 -4.98
C VAL A 33 9.68 12.01 -5.84
N ASP A 34 9.27 11.76 -7.08
CA ASP A 34 9.96 10.85 -8.00
C ASP A 34 11.41 11.32 -8.27
N ARG A 35 11.64 12.64 -8.30
CA ARG A 35 12.99 13.22 -8.40
C ARG A 35 13.84 12.95 -7.16
N PHE A 36 13.29 13.13 -5.95
CA PHE A 36 14.01 12.81 -4.72
C PHE A 36 14.37 11.33 -4.66
N VAL A 37 13.45 10.44 -5.04
CA VAL A 37 13.71 9.00 -5.13
C VAL A 37 14.83 8.70 -6.13
N ALA A 38 14.80 9.28 -7.32
CA ALA A 38 15.83 9.09 -8.34
C ALA A 38 17.22 9.61 -7.90
N GLU A 39 17.26 10.64 -7.04
CA GLU A 39 18.48 11.19 -6.45
C GLU A 39 18.95 10.44 -5.19
N GLY A 40 18.23 9.40 -4.74
CA GLY A 40 18.53 8.66 -3.50
C GLY A 40 18.23 9.46 -2.22
N ARG A 41 17.42 10.51 -2.32
CA ARG A 41 17.05 11.45 -1.25
C ARG A 41 15.75 11.01 -0.59
N TYR A 42 15.77 9.81 0.00
CA TYR A 42 14.55 9.14 0.48
C TYR A 42 13.86 9.89 1.61
N ALA A 43 14.61 10.50 2.55
CA ALA A 43 14.02 11.29 3.62
C ALA A 43 13.22 12.48 3.09
N GLU A 44 13.78 13.21 2.11
CA GLU A 44 13.05 14.31 1.47
C GLU A 44 11.87 13.83 0.61
N ALA A 45 11.94 12.63 0.05
CA ALA A 45 10.82 12.01 -0.65
C ALA A 45 9.66 11.70 0.30
N CYS A 46 9.94 11.11 1.47
CA CYS A 46 8.94 10.83 2.51
C CYS A 46 8.30 12.11 3.04
N GLU A 47 9.11 13.13 3.36
CA GLU A 47 8.62 14.44 3.81
C GLU A 47 7.72 15.09 2.75
N ALA A 48 8.14 15.10 1.49
CA ALA A 48 7.33 15.65 0.41
C ALA A 48 6.03 14.87 0.14
N ARG A 49 6.02 13.55 0.33
CA ARG A 49 4.78 12.76 0.28
C ARG A 49 3.84 13.13 1.41
N TYR A 50 4.35 13.27 2.63
CA TYR A 50 3.52 13.63 3.78
C TYR A 50 2.96 15.07 3.67
N GLU A 51 3.78 16.04 3.22
CA GLU A 51 3.31 17.41 2.89
C GLU A 51 2.16 17.38 1.88
N ALA A 52 2.28 16.58 0.83
CA ALA A 52 1.25 16.46 -0.20
C ALA A 52 0.01 15.69 0.30
N PHE A 53 0.20 14.68 1.15
CA PHE A 53 -0.89 13.96 1.81
C PHE A 53 -1.72 14.90 2.69
N GLN A 54 -1.09 15.79 3.46
CA GLN A 54 -1.82 16.78 4.28
C GLN A 54 -2.72 17.68 3.42
N ILE A 55 -2.27 18.05 2.22
CA ILE A 55 -3.10 18.80 1.27
C ILE A 55 -4.29 17.96 0.79
N ALA A 56 -4.12 16.64 0.60
CA ALA A 56 -5.21 15.74 0.24
C ALA A 56 -6.27 15.66 1.34
N VAL A 57 -5.85 15.53 2.60
CA VAL A 57 -6.75 15.55 3.77
C VAL A 57 -7.55 16.85 3.82
N ASP A 58 -6.90 17.99 3.59
CA ASP A 58 -7.56 19.31 3.65
C ASP A 58 -8.65 19.52 2.59
N ILE A 59 -8.62 18.77 1.48
CA ILE A 59 -9.59 18.91 0.38
C ILE A 59 -10.63 17.81 0.30
N LEU A 60 -10.34 16.63 0.86
CA LEU A 60 -11.28 15.52 0.91
C LEU A 60 -12.40 15.80 1.94
N PRO A 61 -13.64 15.40 1.67
CA PRO A 61 -14.70 15.47 2.67
C PRO A 61 -14.45 14.44 3.79
N GLU A 62 -14.74 14.81 5.04
CA GLU A 62 -14.48 13.97 6.21
C GLU A 62 -15.46 12.78 6.33
N ASP A 63 -16.72 12.94 5.90
CA ASP A 63 -17.80 12.00 6.18
C ASP A 63 -18.35 11.29 4.91
N GLU A 64 -17.68 11.42 3.76
CA GLU A 64 -18.15 10.87 2.49
C GLU A 64 -17.01 10.27 1.68
N ALA A 65 -17.14 9.01 1.26
CA ALA A 65 -16.19 8.42 0.33
C ALA A 65 -16.16 9.24 -0.97
N MET A 66 -14.95 9.47 -1.50
CA MET A 66 -14.73 10.30 -2.69
C MET A 66 -14.02 9.49 -3.78
N PRO A 67 -14.71 8.57 -4.48
CA PRO A 67 -14.09 7.75 -5.51
C PRO A 67 -13.50 8.60 -6.63
N LEU A 68 -12.20 8.53 -6.82
CA LEU A 68 -11.48 9.34 -7.80
C LEU A 68 -11.22 8.53 -9.08
N LYS A 69 -11.33 9.21 -10.22
CA LYS A 69 -11.10 8.59 -11.52
C LYS A 69 -9.61 8.30 -11.73
N TRP A 70 -9.22 7.03 -11.78
CA TRP A 70 -7.82 6.61 -11.96
C TRP A 70 -7.18 7.09 -13.27
N GLU A 71 -7.95 7.21 -14.35
CA GLU A 71 -7.43 7.69 -15.63
C GLU A 71 -7.06 9.18 -15.59
N HIS A 72 -7.65 9.94 -14.68
CA HIS A 72 -7.35 11.36 -14.52
C HIS A 72 -6.00 11.56 -13.82
N ALA A 73 -5.08 12.26 -14.50
CA ALA A 73 -3.67 12.31 -14.09
C ALA A 73 -3.46 12.86 -12.67
N ASN A 74 -4.19 13.92 -12.30
CA ASN A 74 -4.05 14.54 -10.98
C ASN A 74 -4.72 13.70 -9.88
N SER A 75 -5.81 13.01 -10.21
CA SER A 75 -6.48 12.06 -9.31
C SER A 75 -5.56 10.89 -8.99
N ARG A 76 -5.01 10.23 -10.02
CA ARG A 76 -4.03 9.15 -9.86
C ARG A 76 -2.79 9.59 -9.10
N ALA A 77 -2.31 10.82 -9.33
CA ALA A 77 -1.17 11.35 -8.59
C ALA A 77 -1.48 11.51 -7.10
N MET A 78 -2.67 11.99 -6.74
CA MET A 78 -3.11 12.08 -5.34
C MET A 78 -3.21 10.69 -4.70
N ILE A 79 -3.88 9.73 -5.35
CA ILE A 79 -3.98 8.34 -4.89
C ILE A 79 -2.58 7.75 -4.66
N SER A 80 -1.66 7.96 -5.60
CA SER A 80 -0.26 7.49 -5.49
C SER A 80 0.50 8.13 -4.31
N ILE A 81 0.21 9.40 -3.99
CA ILE A 81 0.80 10.11 -2.84
C ILE A 81 0.27 9.53 -1.53
N ILE A 82 -1.04 9.30 -1.41
CA ILE A 82 -1.66 8.71 -0.23
C ILE A 82 -1.06 7.33 0.02
N TYR A 83 -1.06 6.45 -0.99
CA TYR A 83 -0.46 5.11 -0.86
C TYR A 83 1.02 5.16 -0.47
N GLY A 84 1.82 5.99 -1.14
CA GLY A 84 3.25 6.11 -0.84
C GLY A 84 3.52 6.64 0.57
N SER A 85 2.70 7.59 1.05
CA SER A 85 2.78 8.10 2.42
C SER A 85 2.37 7.03 3.43
N ALA A 86 1.35 6.22 3.14
CA ALA A 86 0.95 5.12 4.01
C ALA A 86 2.06 4.07 4.16
N VAL A 87 2.72 3.72 3.04
CA VAL A 87 3.88 2.81 3.03
C VAL A 87 5.05 3.38 3.84
N ASP A 88 5.30 4.68 3.79
CA ASP A 88 6.35 5.31 4.61
C ASP A 88 6.06 5.16 6.11
N HIS A 89 4.81 5.40 6.53
CA HIS A 89 4.40 5.25 7.93
C HIS A 89 4.45 3.79 8.39
N PHE A 90 3.97 2.87 7.55
CA PHE A 90 4.08 1.44 7.80
C PHE A 90 5.54 1.03 8.05
N ARG A 91 6.47 1.48 7.20
CA ARG A 91 7.88 1.11 7.29
C ARG A 91 8.59 1.60 8.54
N ILE A 92 8.11 2.67 9.17
CA ILE A 92 8.65 3.17 10.43
C ILE A 92 7.88 2.65 11.66
N GLY A 93 6.90 1.75 11.45
CA GLY A 93 6.08 1.17 12.51
C GLY A 93 4.95 2.08 13.01
N ASP A 94 4.66 3.18 12.32
CA ASP A 94 3.49 4.03 12.62
C ASP A 94 2.24 3.43 11.96
N LEU A 95 1.76 2.32 12.54
CA LEU A 95 0.65 1.55 12.01
C LEU A 95 -0.68 2.30 12.10
N GLU A 96 -0.88 3.13 13.12
CA GLU A 96 -2.09 3.97 13.24
C GLU A 96 -2.22 4.92 12.05
N MET A 97 -1.14 5.65 11.72
CA MET A 97 -1.15 6.54 10.57
C MET A 97 -1.20 5.77 9.25
N ALA A 98 -0.54 4.62 9.14
CA ALA A 98 -0.62 3.78 7.95
C ALA A 98 -2.06 3.30 7.69
N MET A 99 -2.77 2.79 8.72
CA MET A 99 -4.16 2.35 8.60
C MET A 99 -5.07 3.48 8.15
N ALA A 100 -5.03 4.63 8.82
CA ALA A 100 -5.88 5.77 8.48
C ALA A 100 -5.66 6.24 7.02
N GLN A 101 -4.42 6.22 6.54
CA GLN A 101 -4.11 6.58 5.15
C GLN A 101 -4.55 5.53 4.14
N LEU A 102 -4.46 4.24 4.48
CA LEU A 102 -4.93 3.14 3.63
C LEU A 102 -6.47 3.09 3.56
N GLU A 103 -7.17 3.35 4.66
CA GLU A 103 -8.64 3.49 4.66
C GLU A 103 -9.08 4.65 3.76
N MET A 104 -8.47 5.84 3.94
CA MET A 104 -8.73 6.99 3.07
C MET A 104 -8.39 6.72 1.61
N LEU A 105 -7.32 5.95 1.36
CA LEU A 105 -6.96 5.54 0.01
C LEU A 105 -8.06 4.69 -0.63
N LEU A 106 -8.63 3.73 0.09
CA LEU A 106 -9.70 2.85 -0.41
C LEU A 106 -11.02 3.61 -0.63
N ASP A 107 -11.30 4.66 0.17
CA ASP A 107 -12.40 5.59 -0.11
C ASP A 107 -12.18 6.40 -1.40
N CYS A 108 -10.92 6.71 -1.72
CA CYS A 108 -10.54 7.40 -2.94
C CYS A 108 -10.40 6.48 -4.15
N ASP A 109 -10.06 5.21 -3.94
CA ASP A 109 -9.75 4.23 -4.97
C ASP A 109 -10.42 2.88 -4.65
N PRO A 110 -11.75 2.77 -4.82
CA PRO A 110 -12.48 1.55 -4.50
C PRO A 110 -12.16 0.37 -5.42
N GLU A 111 -11.47 0.61 -6.55
CA GLU A 111 -10.94 -0.46 -7.40
C GLU A 111 -9.62 -1.05 -6.88
N ASP A 112 -9.04 -0.42 -5.85
CA ASP A 112 -7.82 -0.81 -5.16
C ASP A 112 -6.66 -1.11 -6.13
N HIS A 113 -6.27 -0.12 -6.92
CA HIS A 113 -5.25 -0.28 -7.96
C HIS A 113 -3.86 -0.67 -7.41
N PHE A 114 -3.62 -0.44 -6.12
CA PHE A 114 -2.38 -0.76 -5.44
C PHE A 114 -2.45 -2.06 -4.63
N GLU A 115 -3.58 -2.78 -4.63
CA GLU A 115 -3.88 -3.88 -3.70
C GLU A 115 -3.61 -3.49 -2.22
N ALA A 116 -3.86 -2.23 -1.88
CA ALA A 116 -3.63 -1.62 -0.57
C ALA A 116 -4.38 -2.32 0.55
N ILE A 117 -5.50 -2.99 0.24
CA ILE A 117 -6.24 -3.81 1.20
C ILE A 117 -5.37 -4.91 1.84
N ASN A 118 -4.38 -5.43 1.12
CA ASN A 118 -3.46 -6.44 1.64
C ASN A 118 -2.57 -5.87 2.74
N LEU A 119 -2.06 -4.65 2.55
CA LEU A 119 -1.24 -3.95 3.54
C LEU A 119 -2.09 -3.50 4.73
N LEU A 120 -3.32 -3.03 4.48
CA LEU A 120 -4.27 -2.66 5.54
C LEU A 120 -4.60 -3.86 6.43
N ALA A 121 -4.83 -5.02 5.83
CA ALA A 121 -5.06 -6.27 6.55
C ALA A 121 -3.87 -6.64 7.47
N LEU A 122 -2.63 -6.43 7.03
CA LEU A 122 -1.46 -6.61 7.89
C LEU A 122 -1.48 -5.67 9.09
N CYS A 123 -1.81 -4.40 8.87
CA CYS A 123 -1.89 -3.40 9.93
C CYS A 123 -2.98 -3.74 10.96
N TYR A 124 -4.19 -4.07 10.51
CA TYR A 124 -5.27 -4.45 11.42
C TYR A 124 -4.91 -5.64 12.30
N VAL A 125 -4.29 -6.67 11.72
CA VAL A 125 -3.86 -7.84 12.51
C VAL A 125 -2.77 -7.46 13.51
N ALA A 126 -1.79 -6.64 13.11
CA ALA A 126 -0.71 -6.20 13.98
C ALA A 126 -1.21 -5.34 15.16
N MET A 127 -2.26 -4.54 14.92
CA MET A 127 -2.91 -3.68 15.92
C MET A 127 -4.05 -4.39 16.68
N GLU A 128 -4.32 -5.66 16.37
CA GLU A 128 -5.44 -6.45 16.93
C GLU A 128 -6.83 -5.84 16.66
N GLU A 129 -6.98 -5.06 15.58
CA GLU A 129 -8.23 -4.47 15.10
C GLU A 129 -9.09 -5.53 14.36
N TRP A 130 -9.59 -6.49 15.13
CA TRP A 130 -10.22 -7.68 14.58
C TRP A 130 -11.57 -7.45 13.90
N GLU A 131 -12.34 -6.47 14.36
CA GLU A 131 -13.63 -6.12 13.73
C GLU A 131 -13.38 -5.56 12.33
N ALA A 132 -12.46 -4.60 12.19
CA ALA A 132 -12.08 -4.04 10.91
C ALA A 132 -11.44 -5.09 9.97
N PHE A 133 -10.60 -5.98 10.51
CA PHE A 133 -10.05 -7.09 9.73
C PHE A 133 -11.16 -8.03 9.22
N ASP A 134 -12.11 -8.40 10.07
CA ASP A 134 -13.19 -9.32 9.71
C ASP A 134 -14.12 -8.71 8.64
N ASP A 135 -14.24 -7.38 8.59
CA ASP A 135 -14.98 -6.67 7.55
C ASP A 135 -14.30 -6.76 6.17
N ILE A 136 -12.96 -6.64 6.12
CA ILE A 136 -12.22 -6.64 4.83
C ILE A 136 -11.77 -8.04 4.37
N VAL A 137 -11.83 -9.06 5.23
CA VAL A 137 -11.30 -10.41 4.93
C VAL A 137 -11.96 -11.04 3.69
N ILE A 138 -13.20 -10.65 3.39
CA ILE A 138 -13.96 -11.14 2.22
C ILE A 138 -13.36 -10.69 0.89
N ASP A 139 -12.65 -9.57 0.89
CA ASP A 139 -12.02 -8.98 -0.29
C ASP A 139 -10.58 -9.50 -0.50
N LEU A 140 -10.01 -10.16 0.52
CA LEU A 140 -8.69 -10.80 0.46
C LEU A 140 -8.72 -12.09 -0.39
N THR A 141 -8.20 -11.99 -1.61
CA THR A 141 -8.29 -13.07 -2.60
C THR A 141 -7.14 -14.08 -2.55
N ASP A 142 -7.45 -15.38 -2.68
CA ASP A 142 -6.48 -16.47 -2.86
C ASP A 142 -5.60 -16.34 -4.13
N LYS A 143 -5.93 -15.38 -5.01
CA LYS A 143 -5.13 -15.06 -6.21
C LYS A 143 -3.92 -14.18 -5.89
N SER A 144 -3.98 -13.38 -4.83
CA SER A 144 -2.87 -12.53 -4.38
C SER A 144 -2.07 -13.30 -3.34
N ALA A 145 -0.74 -13.27 -3.45
CA ALA A 145 0.13 -13.91 -2.47
C ALA A 145 0.13 -13.14 -1.15
N GLU A 146 0.07 -11.81 -1.24
CA GLU A 146 0.06 -10.90 -0.10
C GLU A 146 -1.19 -11.10 0.76
N ALA A 147 -2.38 -11.19 0.13
CA ALA A 147 -3.64 -11.53 0.80
C ALA A 147 -3.57 -12.88 1.55
N VAL A 148 -2.94 -13.89 0.93
CA VAL A 148 -2.74 -15.21 1.57
C VAL A 148 -1.84 -15.10 2.79
N VAL A 149 -0.76 -14.30 2.70
CA VAL A 149 0.14 -14.07 3.85
C VAL A 149 -0.56 -13.28 4.95
N ALA A 150 -1.33 -12.25 4.62
CA ALA A 150 -2.10 -11.48 5.60
C ALA A 150 -3.11 -12.35 6.36
N ARG A 151 -3.77 -13.29 5.68
CA ARG A 151 -4.69 -14.25 6.32
C ARG A 151 -3.96 -15.32 7.14
N LEU A 152 -2.77 -15.74 6.73
CA LEU A 152 -1.90 -16.61 7.55
C LEU A 152 -1.45 -15.90 8.82
N TRP A 153 -1.04 -14.64 8.69
CA TRP A 153 -0.68 -13.77 9.79
C TRP A 153 -1.85 -13.62 10.77
N ALA A 154 -3.05 -13.32 10.26
CA ALA A 154 -4.27 -13.25 11.06
C ALA A 154 -4.56 -14.56 11.82
N SER A 155 -4.48 -15.72 11.14
CA SER A 155 -4.70 -17.02 11.78
C SER A 155 -3.69 -17.28 12.89
N TYR A 156 -2.41 -17.00 12.63
CA TYR A 156 -1.35 -17.19 13.60
C TYR A 156 -1.51 -16.26 14.81
N GLN A 157 -1.74 -14.97 14.58
CA GLN A 157 -1.86 -14.00 15.66
C GLN A 157 -3.12 -14.22 16.50
N ARG A 158 -4.25 -14.60 15.87
CA ARG A 158 -5.52 -14.83 16.57
C ARG A 158 -5.57 -16.18 17.30
N ASN A 159 -5.01 -17.24 16.70
CA ASN A 159 -5.21 -18.63 17.17
C ASN A 159 -3.92 -19.33 17.61
N GLY A 160 -2.74 -18.76 17.35
CA GLY A 160 -1.44 -19.37 17.59
C GLY A 160 -1.02 -20.44 16.56
N ASP A 161 -1.82 -20.64 15.50
CA ASP A 161 -1.60 -21.69 14.51
C ASP A 161 -1.82 -21.18 13.07
N LEU A 162 -1.01 -21.69 12.14
CA LEU A 162 -1.13 -21.41 10.72
C LEU A 162 -2.25 -22.23 10.07
N ASP A 163 -3.07 -21.56 9.25
CA ASP A 163 -4.08 -22.24 8.45
C ASP A 163 -3.40 -23.17 7.42
N LYS A 164 -3.69 -24.47 7.51
CA LYS A 164 -3.04 -25.50 6.68
C LYS A 164 -3.39 -25.38 5.20
N ALA A 165 -4.60 -24.92 4.86
CA ALA A 165 -5.02 -24.75 3.48
C ALA A 165 -4.30 -23.56 2.85
N LEU A 166 -4.21 -22.43 3.57
CA LEU A 166 -3.46 -21.26 3.12
C LEU A 166 -1.96 -21.54 3.02
N MET A 167 -1.39 -22.29 3.97
CA MET A 167 0.02 -22.72 3.87
C MET A 167 0.28 -23.59 2.63
N SER A 168 -0.64 -24.51 2.33
CA SER A 168 -0.56 -25.33 1.12
C SER A 168 -0.64 -24.47 -0.14
N LEU A 169 -1.52 -23.46 -0.15
CA LEU A 169 -1.66 -22.51 -1.26
C LEU A 169 -0.39 -21.68 -1.46
N LEU A 170 0.19 -21.13 -0.38
CA LEU A 170 1.44 -20.38 -0.40
C LEU A 170 2.60 -21.23 -0.98
N LYS A 171 2.76 -22.47 -0.50
CA LYS A 171 3.82 -23.40 -0.96
C LYS A 171 3.63 -23.92 -2.39
N SER A 172 2.41 -23.89 -2.93
CA SER A 172 2.09 -24.48 -4.24
C SER A 172 1.88 -23.46 -5.35
N ARG A 173 1.03 -22.46 -5.11
CA ARG A 173 0.66 -21.44 -6.09
C ARG A 173 1.58 -20.22 -6.02
N HIS A 174 1.93 -19.79 -4.81
CA HIS A 174 2.69 -18.56 -4.54
C HIS A 174 4.13 -18.85 -4.14
N LYS A 175 4.78 -19.75 -4.89
CA LYS A 175 6.10 -20.30 -4.55
C LYS A 175 7.19 -19.25 -4.40
N ALA A 176 7.16 -18.19 -5.23
CA ALA A 176 8.13 -17.11 -5.16
C ALA A 176 8.05 -16.38 -3.82
N TYR A 177 6.84 -16.05 -3.36
CA TYR A 177 6.59 -15.43 -2.06
C TYR A 177 6.98 -16.36 -0.91
N TYR A 178 6.64 -17.66 -0.98
CA TYR A 178 7.08 -18.61 0.05
C TYR A 178 8.61 -18.67 0.15
N ALA A 179 9.29 -18.75 -1.00
CA ALA A 179 10.74 -18.85 -1.06
C ALA A 179 11.41 -17.58 -0.55
N GLU A 180 10.89 -16.41 -0.87
CA GLU A 180 11.42 -15.14 -0.40
C GLU A 180 11.18 -14.98 1.11
N ILE A 181 9.95 -15.15 1.62
CA ILE A 181 9.62 -15.00 3.05
C ILE A 181 10.41 -15.94 3.96
N THR A 182 10.77 -17.13 3.48
CA THR A 182 11.55 -18.13 4.23
C THR A 182 13.05 -18.08 3.93
N ALA A 183 13.50 -17.12 3.11
CA ALA A 183 14.92 -16.92 2.84
C ALA A 183 15.64 -16.41 4.09
N THR A 184 16.97 -16.56 4.08
CA THR A 184 17.85 -16.04 5.13
C THR A 184 18.42 -14.68 4.79
N GLU A 185 18.41 -14.31 3.50
CA GLU A 185 18.97 -13.08 2.97
C GLU A 185 18.08 -12.56 1.85
N HIS A 186 17.94 -11.24 1.78
CA HIS A 186 17.07 -10.53 0.82
C HIS A 186 17.87 -9.41 0.14
N PRO A 187 18.79 -9.74 -0.79
CA PRO A 187 19.71 -8.74 -1.32
C PRO A 187 19.01 -7.71 -2.21
N GLU A 188 19.17 -6.43 -1.86
CA GLU A 188 18.82 -5.25 -2.67
C GLU A 188 19.90 -4.90 -3.70
N ASP A 189 20.35 -5.88 -4.47
CA ASP A 189 21.43 -5.70 -5.43
C ASP A 189 20.96 -5.10 -6.77
N GLU A 190 21.93 -4.78 -7.64
CA GLU A 190 21.64 -4.20 -8.97
C GLU A 190 20.90 -5.16 -9.91
N ALA A 191 20.92 -6.47 -9.65
CA ALA A 191 20.15 -7.44 -10.43
C ALA A 191 18.67 -7.36 -10.05
N PHE A 192 18.37 -7.34 -8.75
CA PHE A 192 17.02 -7.10 -8.23
C PHE A 192 16.48 -5.76 -8.72
N LYS A 193 17.23 -4.66 -8.56
CA LYS A 193 16.78 -3.32 -9.00
C LYS A 193 16.45 -3.28 -10.49
N ARG A 194 17.23 -3.97 -11.32
CA ARG A 194 16.97 -4.03 -12.78
C ARG A 194 15.73 -4.86 -13.11
N ASP A 195 15.50 -5.94 -12.39
CA ASP A 195 14.34 -6.81 -12.60
C ASP A 195 13.04 -6.09 -12.19
N ILE A 196 13.01 -5.53 -10.98
CA ILE A 196 11.82 -4.88 -10.43
C ILE A 196 11.43 -3.58 -11.18
N THR A 197 12.40 -2.89 -11.78
CA THR A 197 12.12 -1.69 -12.60
C THR A 197 11.83 -2.00 -14.08
N SER A 198 11.77 -3.27 -14.46
CA SER A 198 11.44 -3.66 -15.84
C SER A 198 9.94 -3.57 -16.13
N ASP A 199 9.56 -3.55 -17.41
CA ASP A 199 8.14 -3.53 -17.82
C ASP A 199 7.35 -4.76 -17.34
N LYS A 200 8.04 -5.86 -17.02
CA LYS A 200 7.46 -7.12 -16.56
C LYS A 200 8.40 -7.78 -15.54
N PRO A 201 8.37 -7.31 -14.29
CA PRO A 201 9.17 -7.88 -13.22
C PRO A 201 8.95 -9.39 -13.07
N SER A 202 9.97 -10.11 -12.61
CA SER A 202 9.79 -11.50 -12.22
C SER A 202 8.99 -11.59 -10.92
N GLN A 203 8.24 -12.69 -10.74
CA GLN A 203 7.55 -12.96 -9.47
C GLN A 203 8.49 -13.02 -8.26
N GLY A 204 9.77 -13.34 -8.47
CA GLY A 204 10.78 -13.32 -7.41
C GLY A 204 11.16 -11.89 -7.01
N ALA A 205 11.25 -10.98 -7.98
CA ALA A 205 11.48 -9.57 -7.70
C ALA A 205 10.25 -8.94 -7.02
N GLU A 206 9.03 -9.22 -7.48
CA GLU A 206 7.80 -8.76 -6.82
C GLU A 206 7.73 -9.26 -5.36
N ALA A 207 8.00 -10.54 -5.13
CA ALA A 207 8.04 -11.11 -3.79
C ALA A 207 9.09 -10.44 -2.89
N ARG A 208 10.27 -10.10 -3.43
CA ARG A 208 11.32 -9.39 -2.69
C ARG A 208 10.94 -7.95 -2.39
N GLU A 209 10.37 -7.23 -3.34
CA GLU A 209 9.90 -5.87 -3.10
C GLU A 209 8.86 -5.84 -1.98
N TRP A 210 7.91 -6.77 -2.02
CA TRP A 210 6.92 -6.92 -0.95
C TRP A 210 7.55 -7.31 0.39
N TRP A 211 8.53 -8.22 0.40
CA TRP A 211 9.25 -8.58 1.62
C TRP A 211 9.96 -7.35 2.22
N LEU A 212 10.70 -6.59 1.43
CA LEU A 212 11.41 -5.39 1.90
C LEU A 212 10.46 -4.30 2.37
N LEU A 213 9.27 -4.20 1.76
CA LEU A 213 8.20 -3.33 2.25
C LEU A 213 7.72 -3.77 3.63
N THR A 214 7.54 -5.08 3.84
CA THR A 214 6.94 -5.67 5.04
C THR A 214 7.94 -6.10 6.13
N GLU A 215 9.23 -6.03 5.86
CA GLU A 215 10.32 -6.42 6.78
C GLU A 215 10.21 -5.79 8.17
N PRO A 216 9.83 -4.50 8.33
CA PRO A 216 9.68 -3.90 9.66
C PRO A 216 8.66 -4.64 10.54
N LEU A 217 7.53 -5.06 9.97
CA LEU A 217 6.51 -5.84 10.68
C LEU A 217 7.06 -7.21 11.09
N TRP A 218 7.75 -7.89 10.19
CA TRP A 218 8.31 -9.22 10.47
C TRP A 218 9.49 -9.19 11.44
N SER A 219 10.20 -8.07 11.51
CA SER A 219 11.23 -7.82 12.51
C SER A 219 10.62 -7.68 13.91
N GLU A 220 9.41 -7.12 14.02
CA GLU A 220 8.65 -7.04 15.27
C GLU A 220 8.02 -8.39 15.65
N PHE A 221 7.55 -9.16 14.66
CA PHE A 221 6.89 -10.47 14.86
C PHE A 221 7.67 -11.65 14.22
N PRO A 222 8.93 -11.91 14.64
CA PRO A 222 9.77 -12.92 14.00
C PRO A 222 9.27 -14.35 14.19
N GLU A 223 8.43 -14.61 15.20
CA GLU A 223 7.88 -15.94 15.46
C GLU A 223 6.90 -16.40 14.38
N PHE A 224 6.21 -15.46 13.71
CA PHE A 224 5.38 -15.78 12.55
C PHE A 224 6.22 -16.33 11.41
N ILE A 225 7.33 -15.65 11.08
CA ILE A 225 8.24 -16.08 10.01
C ILE A 225 8.86 -17.45 10.33
N LYS A 226 9.24 -17.69 11.59
CA LYS A 226 9.75 -18.99 12.04
C LYS A 226 8.72 -20.12 11.93
N ALA A 227 7.43 -19.80 11.94
CA ALA A 227 6.36 -20.79 11.85
C ALA A 227 6.09 -21.27 10.40
N LEU A 228 6.48 -20.52 9.37
CA LEU A 228 6.19 -20.79 7.95
C LEU A 228 7.02 -21.92 7.31
#